data_AF-A0A5N5SUY9-F1
#
_entry.id   AF-A0A5N5SUY9-F1
#
_cell.length_a   1.000
_cell.length_b   1.000
_cell.length_c   1.000
_cell.angle_alpha   90.00
_cell.angle_beta   90.00
_cell.angle_gamma   90.00
#
_symmetry.space_group_name_H-M   'P 1'
#
loop_
_entity.id
_entity.type
_entity.pdbx_description
1 polymer ?
#
loop_
_entity_poly.entity_id
_entity_poly.type
_entity_poly.pdbx_seq_one_letter_code
_entity_poly.pdbx_strand_id
1 'polypeptide(L)'
;MNVIRLCIQFVYRYFFDVTSDVLVYIIAWATFRANGFGGNIDRIDPGDYISFEVTTIFILVIGTFFSLVFHVFTPEASWNPSSEMLPNTIEEDEESLVVQPITMPSSTAEPEDLSLRISMAWRDWVTEPQFYYISLIYTSSRLVANMANIFMPVFLQESANVNQELITIIPLVMSLSGVAASILLKVFRKCASKKASMVIAIMIGFFACSIASVRPLSTYAIYLIAILFGLSSSILIILSLAFTADLIGYCTESSAFVYGSMSFWDKLTNGLVVVVIQELTEVGCDGDNCEIYYKRIVSIGIAVPLLFCLLGVIIISSIKLGRTKKIRSKLSASDETITTVNESSPVSSDSSEFLIATDSKMGYGAITRL
;
A
#
# COMPACT_ATOMS: atom_id res chain seq x y z
N MET A 1 11.30 -12.02 9.05
CA MET A 1 12.19 -10.92 8.59
C MET A 1 11.76 -10.31 7.25
N ASN A 2 11.28 -11.12 6.28
CA ASN A 2 10.94 -10.66 4.91
C ASN A 2 9.77 -9.66 4.82
N VAL A 3 8.73 -9.80 5.65
CA VAL A 3 7.55 -8.90 5.62
C VAL A 3 7.88 -7.46 6.04
N ILE A 4 8.85 -7.28 6.94
CA ILE A 4 9.28 -5.94 7.39
C ILE A 4 10.10 -5.28 6.28
N ARG A 5 11.02 -6.01 5.65
CA ARG A 5 11.82 -5.51 4.51
C ARG A 5 10.95 -5.08 3.33
N LEU A 6 9.94 -5.88 2.98
CA LEU A 6 9.01 -5.57 1.88
C LEU A 6 8.16 -4.33 2.17
N CYS A 7 7.68 -4.20 3.41
CA CYS A 7 6.95 -3.00 3.82
C CYS A 7 7.83 -1.75 3.80
N ILE A 8 9.10 -1.87 4.19
CA ILE A 8 10.07 -0.79 4.12
C ILE A 8 10.30 -0.36 2.66
N GLN A 9 10.39 -1.30 1.72
CA GLN A 9 10.50 -0.99 0.30
C GLN A 9 9.29 -0.21 -0.23
N PHE A 10 8.07 -0.57 0.17
CA PHE A 10 6.88 0.20 -0.19
C PHE A 10 6.89 1.61 0.41
N VAL A 11 7.37 1.75 1.66
CA VAL A 11 7.50 3.06 2.28
C VAL A 11 8.52 3.92 1.54
N TYR A 12 9.65 3.37 1.10
CA TYR A 12 10.62 4.13 0.30
C TYR A 12 10.07 4.50 -1.07
N ARG A 13 9.43 3.57 -1.78
CA ARG A 13 8.79 3.87 -3.06
C ARG A 13 7.75 4.98 -2.94
N TYR A 14 6.89 4.87 -1.93
CA TYR A 14 5.88 5.89 -1.64
C TYR A 14 6.51 7.23 -1.22
N PHE A 15 7.59 7.20 -0.42
CA PHE A 15 8.32 8.41 -0.05
C PHE A 15 8.85 9.16 -1.27
N PHE A 16 9.44 8.47 -2.25
CA PHE A 16 9.92 9.10 -3.48
C PHE A 16 8.79 9.62 -4.36
N ASP A 17 7.68 8.88 -4.46
CA ASP A 17 6.47 9.30 -5.18
C ASP A 17 5.92 10.62 -4.60
N VAL A 18 5.69 10.66 -3.28
CA VAL A 18 5.23 11.89 -2.62
C VAL A 18 6.27 13.01 -2.68
N THR A 19 7.56 12.69 -2.60
CA THR A 19 8.61 13.72 -2.73
C THR A 19 8.62 14.34 -4.13
N SER A 20 8.34 13.53 -5.17
CA SER A 20 8.14 14.03 -6.52
C SER A 20 6.95 14.99 -6.59
N ASP A 21 5.82 14.62 -5.99
CA ASP A 21 4.64 15.49 -5.92
C ASP A 21 4.92 16.79 -5.15
N VAL A 22 5.62 16.71 -4.01
CA VAL A 22 6.06 17.89 -3.23
C VAL A 22 6.93 18.81 -4.09
N LEU A 23 7.88 18.26 -4.85
CA LEU A 23 8.75 19.03 -5.73
C LEU A 23 7.92 19.80 -6.79
N VAL A 24 6.92 19.15 -7.39
CA VAL A 24 6.00 19.78 -8.34
C VAL A 24 5.28 20.97 -7.70
N TYR A 25 4.74 20.80 -6.49
CA TYR A 25 4.06 21.88 -5.78
C TYR A 25 5.01 23.02 -5.38
N ILE A 26 6.25 22.74 -4.99
CA ILE A 26 7.26 23.76 -4.69
C ILE A 26 7.58 24.58 -5.95
N ILE A 27 7.77 23.92 -7.09
CA ILE A 27 8.04 24.57 -8.38
C ILE A 27 6.85 25.44 -8.79
N ALA A 28 5.63 24.91 -8.68
CA ALA A 28 4.42 25.68 -8.96
C ALA A 28 4.35 26.92 -8.07
N TRP A 29 4.44 26.76 -6.74
CA TRP A 29 4.41 27.87 -5.79
C TRP A 29 5.49 28.93 -6.09
N ALA A 30 6.72 28.51 -6.37
CA ALA A 30 7.81 29.42 -6.71
C ALA A 30 7.55 30.18 -8.01
N THR A 31 7.02 29.50 -9.03
CA THR A 31 6.70 30.09 -10.34
C THR A 31 5.56 31.11 -10.21
N PHE A 32 4.49 30.75 -9.52
CA PHE A 32 3.37 31.67 -9.26
C PHE A 32 3.85 32.90 -8.50
N ARG A 33 4.65 32.72 -7.43
CA ARG A 33 5.20 33.84 -6.65
C ARG A 33 6.11 34.75 -7.49
N ALA A 34 6.94 34.17 -8.35
CA ALA A 34 7.85 34.93 -9.21
C ALA A 34 7.10 35.75 -10.28
N ASN A 35 5.97 35.24 -10.77
CA ASN A 35 5.15 35.88 -11.79
C ASN A 35 4.10 36.87 -11.23
N GLY A 36 4.18 37.23 -9.95
CA GLY A 36 3.40 38.35 -9.41
C GLY A 36 2.10 38.00 -8.70
N PHE A 37 1.91 36.75 -8.23
CA PHE A 37 0.82 36.33 -7.33
C PHE A 37 0.82 37.03 -5.94
N GLY A 38 1.50 38.17 -5.79
CA GLY A 38 1.51 39.02 -4.59
C GLY A 38 0.58 40.24 -4.67
N GLY A 39 -0.17 40.42 -5.75
CA GLY A 39 -1.22 41.45 -5.90
C GLY A 39 -2.61 40.81 -5.94
N ASN A 40 -3.60 41.47 -5.34
CA ASN A 40 -5.01 41.04 -5.25
C ASN A 40 -5.54 40.44 -6.58
N ILE A 41 -5.72 39.12 -6.67
CA ILE A 41 -6.39 38.48 -7.81
C ILE A 41 -7.33 37.40 -7.30
N ASP A 42 -8.63 37.72 -7.28
CA ASP A 42 -9.68 36.94 -6.63
C ASP A 42 -9.80 35.46 -7.07
N ARG A 43 -9.31 35.03 -8.25
CA ARG A 43 -9.41 33.65 -8.77
C ARG A 43 -8.31 33.33 -9.82
N ILE A 44 -7.93 32.05 -9.96
CA ILE A 44 -7.13 31.55 -11.10
C ILE A 44 -7.89 31.82 -12.40
N ASP A 45 -7.26 32.49 -13.36
CA ASP A 45 -7.89 32.94 -14.62
C ASP A 45 -7.04 32.53 -15.84
N PRO A 46 -7.56 32.48 -17.09
CA PRO A 46 -6.76 32.15 -18.27
C PRO A 46 -5.54 33.05 -18.50
N GLY A 47 -5.50 34.23 -17.87
CA GLY A 47 -4.32 35.10 -17.84
C GLY A 47 -3.08 34.45 -17.18
N ASP A 48 -3.27 33.44 -16.32
CA ASP A 48 -2.18 32.75 -15.61
C ASP A 48 -1.44 31.71 -16.47
N TYR A 49 -1.78 31.58 -17.75
CA TYR A 49 -1.25 30.54 -18.65
C TYR A 49 0.28 30.47 -18.67
N ILE A 50 0.98 31.61 -18.58
CA ILE A 50 2.45 31.67 -18.56
C ILE A 50 3.01 30.93 -17.34
N SER A 51 2.40 31.09 -16.18
CA SER A 51 2.81 30.41 -14.95
C SER A 51 2.62 28.89 -15.06
N PHE A 52 1.52 28.45 -15.66
CA PHE A 52 1.26 27.03 -15.91
C PHE A 52 2.20 26.44 -16.98
N GLU A 53 2.47 27.19 -18.05
CA GLU A 53 3.40 26.79 -19.12
C GLU A 53 4.81 26.60 -18.56
N VAL A 54 5.34 27.60 -17.85
CA VAL A 54 6.66 27.54 -17.21
C VAL A 54 6.74 26.38 -16.22
N THR A 55 5.72 26.22 -15.35
CA THR A 55 5.64 25.10 -14.41
C THR A 55 5.69 23.76 -15.14
N THR A 56 4.94 23.60 -16.23
CA THR A 56 4.90 22.37 -17.03
C THR A 56 6.26 22.05 -17.66
N ILE A 57 6.94 23.06 -18.21
CA ILE A 57 8.27 22.89 -18.81
C ILE A 57 9.28 22.40 -17.76
N PHE A 58 9.29 22.99 -16.57
CA PHE A 58 10.17 22.53 -15.48
C PHE A 58 9.91 21.08 -15.09
N ILE A 59 8.64 20.68 -14.96
CA ILE A 59 8.26 19.31 -14.62
C ILE A 59 8.74 18.34 -15.71
N LEU A 60 8.55 18.70 -16.99
CA LEU A 60 8.99 17.88 -18.12
C LEU A 60 10.52 17.69 -18.14
N VAL A 61 11.29 18.77 -17.94
CA VAL A 61 12.75 18.71 -17.94
C VAL A 61 13.28 17.85 -16.80
N ILE A 62 12.79 18.08 -15.57
CA ILE A 62 13.23 17.34 -14.38
C ILE A 62 12.80 15.87 -14.49
N GLY A 63 11.56 15.60 -14.89
CA GLY A 63 11.04 14.24 -15.07
C GLY A 63 11.81 13.46 -16.14
N THR A 64 12.11 14.10 -17.27
CA THR A 64 12.91 13.49 -18.35
C THR A 64 14.34 13.20 -17.88
N PHE A 65 14.95 14.13 -17.14
CA PHE A 65 16.27 13.93 -16.55
C PHE A 65 16.30 12.70 -15.63
N PHE A 66 15.36 12.59 -14.68
CA PHE A 66 15.30 11.44 -13.78
C PHE A 66 14.95 10.13 -14.50
N SER A 67 14.13 10.18 -15.55
CA SER A 67 13.85 9.02 -16.40
C SER A 67 15.10 8.51 -17.12
N LEU A 68 15.91 9.42 -17.67
CA LEU A 68 17.19 9.06 -18.29
C LEU A 68 18.18 8.47 -17.28
N VAL A 69 18.30 9.09 -16.10
CA VAL A 69 19.09 8.55 -14.99
C VAL A 69 18.62 7.13 -14.66
N PHE A 70 17.32 6.90 -14.52
CA PHE A 70 16.80 5.55 -14.25
C PHE A 70 17.22 4.53 -15.32
N HIS A 71 17.09 4.86 -16.62
CA HIS A 71 17.47 3.93 -17.69
C HIS A 71 18.97 3.67 -17.80
N VAL A 72 19.82 4.67 -17.45
CA VAL A 72 21.28 4.51 -17.47
C VAL A 72 21.78 3.72 -16.25
N PHE A 73 21.21 3.97 -15.06
CA PHE A 73 21.68 3.37 -13.81
C PHE A 73 20.98 2.07 -13.42
N THR A 74 19.94 1.66 -14.15
CA THR A 74 19.23 0.39 -13.93
C THR A 74 19.47 -0.54 -15.12
N PRO A 75 20.71 -1.04 -15.34
CA PRO A 75 20.97 -2.03 -16.37
C PRO A 75 20.11 -3.26 -16.10
N GLU A 76 19.24 -3.59 -17.05
CA GLU A 76 18.47 -4.83 -16.99
C GLU A 76 19.45 -6.00 -17.10
N ALA A 77 19.42 -6.91 -16.13
CA ALA A 77 20.20 -8.13 -16.21
C ALA A 77 19.74 -8.89 -17.47
N SER A 78 20.67 -9.18 -18.39
CA SER A 78 20.37 -10.01 -19.56
C SER A 78 19.80 -11.33 -19.08
N TRP A 79 18.51 -11.57 -19.36
CA TRP A 79 17.85 -12.82 -19.04
C TRP A 79 18.55 -13.97 -19.79
N ASN A 80 19.29 -14.80 -19.05
CA ASN A 80 19.93 -16.00 -19.58
C ASN A 80 19.02 -17.21 -19.26
N PRO A 81 18.28 -17.77 -20.24
CA PRO A 81 17.37 -18.90 -20.02
C PRO A 81 18.04 -20.21 -19.58
N SER A 82 19.38 -20.26 -19.54
CA SER A 82 20.15 -21.49 -19.31
C SER A 82 20.67 -21.70 -17.88
N SER A 83 20.34 -20.82 -16.92
CA SER A 83 20.84 -20.93 -15.54
C SER A 83 19.85 -21.48 -14.52
N GLU A 84 18.61 -21.83 -14.91
CA GLU A 84 17.58 -22.35 -13.98
C GLU A 84 17.50 -23.89 -13.99
N MET A 85 18.67 -24.55 -14.07
CA MET A 85 18.78 -26.00 -13.88
C MET A 85 19.96 -26.39 -12.98
N LEU A 86 20.32 -25.50 -12.04
CA LEU A 86 21.15 -25.88 -10.91
C LEU A 86 20.66 -25.13 -9.66
N PRO A 87 20.39 -25.81 -8.53
CA PRO A 87 20.01 -25.13 -7.31
C PRO A 87 21.17 -24.22 -6.89
N ASN A 88 20.90 -22.93 -6.73
CA ASN A 88 21.82 -22.03 -6.03
C ASN A 88 21.89 -22.51 -4.58
N THR A 89 22.90 -23.31 -4.25
CA THR A 89 23.42 -23.42 -2.90
C THR A 89 23.82 -22.01 -2.49
N ILE A 90 23.16 -21.47 -1.46
CA ILE A 90 23.63 -20.28 -0.78
C ILE A 90 24.89 -20.71 -0.04
N GLU A 91 26.05 -20.54 -0.68
CA GLU A 91 27.34 -20.59 0.00
C GLU A 91 27.43 -19.32 0.85
N GLU A 92 27.27 -19.50 2.17
CA GLU A 92 27.84 -18.57 3.15
C GLU A 92 29.36 -18.78 3.11
N ASP A 93 30.10 -17.69 2.86
CA ASP A 93 31.55 -17.64 2.93
C ASP A 93 32.04 -18.00 4.35
N GLU A 94 32.62 -19.19 4.55
CA GLU A 94 33.74 -19.39 5.49
C GLU A 94 34.57 -20.65 5.17
N GLU A 95 35.84 -20.37 4.84
CA GLU A 95 37.07 -21.17 5.04
C GLU A 95 37.21 -22.63 4.55
N SER A 96 38.20 -22.77 3.65
CA SER A 96 38.86 -23.97 3.13
C SER A 96 39.03 -25.19 4.04
N LEU A 97 38.76 -26.41 3.51
CA LEU A 97 39.74 -27.51 3.38
C LEU A 97 39.15 -28.77 2.69
N VAL A 98 39.66 -29.03 1.48
CA VAL A 98 39.85 -30.28 0.70
C VAL A 98 39.33 -31.62 1.27
N VAL A 99 38.55 -32.38 0.48
CA VAL A 99 38.82 -33.76 -0.06
C VAL A 99 37.59 -34.27 -0.86
N GLN A 100 37.87 -34.96 -1.98
CA GLN A 100 36.93 -35.41 -3.04
C GLN A 100 36.18 -36.75 -2.75
N PRO A 101 35.53 -37.40 -3.76
CA PRO A 101 34.11 -37.77 -3.78
C PRO A 101 33.87 -39.25 -3.38
N ILE A 102 32.63 -39.72 -3.22
CA ILE A 102 32.19 -41.13 -3.46
C ILE A 102 30.67 -41.27 -3.18
N THR A 103 29.96 -41.72 -4.22
CA THR A 103 28.81 -42.66 -4.22
C THR A 103 27.52 -42.35 -3.45
N MET A 104 26.42 -42.18 -4.20
CA MET A 104 25.02 -42.34 -3.75
C MET A 104 24.74 -43.77 -3.28
N PRO A 105 23.91 -43.97 -2.24
CA PRO A 105 22.54 -44.39 -2.52
C PRO A 105 21.44 -43.82 -1.59
N SER A 106 20.28 -43.65 -2.21
CA SER A 106 18.89 -43.82 -1.73
C SER A 106 18.37 -43.20 -0.41
N SER A 107 17.23 -42.52 -0.59
CA SER A 107 16.07 -42.43 0.29
C SER A 107 16.22 -41.77 1.66
N THR A 108 15.88 -40.49 1.68
CA THR A 108 14.95 -39.90 2.66
C THR A 108 14.28 -38.71 1.97
N ALA A 109 13.00 -38.85 1.64
CA ALA A 109 12.21 -37.75 1.09
C ALA A 109 11.86 -36.79 2.24
N GLU A 110 12.66 -35.73 2.39
CA GLU A 110 12.28 -34.57 3.18
C GLU A 110 11.33 -33.66 2.38
N PRO A 111 10.37 -32.96 3.03
CA PRO A 111 9.30 -32.25 2.36
C PRO A 111 9.74 -30.84 1.93
N GLU A 112 10.73 -30.71 1.04
CA GLU A 112 11.13 -29.40 0.48
C GLU A 112 10.44 -29.05 -0.86
N ASP A 113 9.77 -30.01 -1.51
CA ASP A 113 9.22 -29.88 -2.87
C ASP A 113 7.81 -29.24 -3.00
N LEU A 114 7.14 -28.92 -1.89
CA LEU A 114 5.75 -28.42 -1.95
C LEU A 114 5.68 -26.92 -2.31
N SER A 115 6.73 -26.15 -2.02
CA SER A 115 6.79 -24.71 -2.23
C SER A 115 6.94 -24.33 -3.71
N LEU A 116 7.63 -25.15 -4.51
CA LEU A 116 7.87 -24.94 -5.96
C LEU A 116 6.65 -25.26 -6.85
N ARG A 117 5.59 -25.91 -6.34
CA ARG A 117 4.45 -26.38 -7.16
C ARG A 117 3.14 -25.59 -6.99
N ILE A 118 3.15 -24.44 -6.34
CA ILE A 118 1.94 -23.63 -6.12
C ILE A 118 2.04 -22.27 -6.81
N SER A 119 1.93 -22.31 -8.14
CA SER A 119 1.65 -21.12 -8.95
C SER A 119 0.15 -20.86 -9.05
N MET A 120 -0.24 -19.60 -8.86
CA MET A 120 -1.59 -19.09 -9.10
C MET A 120 -1.64 -18.53 -10.51
N ALA A 121 -2.50 -19.08 -11.37
CA ALA A 121 -2.77 -18.50 -12.68
C ALA A 121 -3.69 -17.27 -12.52
N TRP A 122 -3.73 -16.38 -13.53
CA TRP A 122 -4.62 -15.21 -13.51
C TRP A 122 -6.10 -15.55 -13.26
N ARG A 123 -6.58 -16.69 -13.78
CA ARG A 123 -7.97 -17.17 -13.58
C ARG A 123 -8.26 -17.54 -12.12
N ASP A 124 -7.26 -18.10 -11.43
CA ASP A 124 -7.38 -18.48 -10.03
C ASP A 124 -7.57 -17.23 -9.15
N TRP A 125 -6.89 -16.13 -9.49
CA TRP A 125 -7.04 -14.85 -8.80
C TRP A 125 -8.45 -14.27 -8.91
N VAL A 126 -9.04 -14.32 -10.10
CA VAL A 126 -10.42 -13.86 -10.33
C VAL A 126 -11.44 -14.71 -9.58
N THR A 127 -11.11 -15.95 -9.21
CA THR A 127 -12.00 -16.82 -8.43
C THR A 127 -11.78 -16.70 -6.92
N GLU A 128 -10.66 -16.09 -6.51
CA GLU A 128 -10.26 -16.00 -5.11
C GLU A 128 -10.97 -14.83 -4.40
N PRO A 129 -11.78 -15.08 -3.36
CA PRO A 129 -12.50 -14.02 -2.65
C PRO A 129 -11.58 -12.98 -2.00
N GLN A 130 -10.39 -13.40 -1.53
CA GLN A 130 -9.42 -12.50 -0.91
C GLN A 130 -8.95 -11.41 -1.89
N PHE A 131 -8.91 -11.71 -3.19
CA PHE A 131 -8.53 -10.74 -4.22
C PHE A 131 -9.49 -9.54 -4.25
N TYR A 132 -10.79 -9.78 -4.16
CA TYR A 132 -11.79 -8.70 -4.20
C TYR A 132 -11.78 -7.83 -2.94
N TYR A 133 -11.63 -8.42 -1.75
CA TYR A 133 -11.58 -7.64 -0.51
C TYR A 133 -10.38 -6.70 -0.46
N ILE A 134 -9.22 -7.19 -0.93
CA ILE A 134 -7.99 -6.39 -0.99
C ILE A 134 -8.09 -5.35 -2.11
N SER A 135 -8.70 -5.70 -3.24
CA SER A 135 -8.97 -4.75 -4.34
C SER A 135 -9.88 -3.61 -3.90
N LEU A 136 -10.89 -3.89 -3.07
CA LEU A 136 -11.76 -2.89 -2.46
C LEU A 136 -10.97 -1.93 -1.57
N ILE A 137 -10.12 -2.47 -0.68
CA ILE A 137 -9.22 -1.65 0.16
C ILE A 137 -8.29 -0.80 -0.70
N TYR A 138 -7.67 -1.39 -1.72
CA TYR A 138 -6.73 -0.73 -2.60
C TYR A 138 -7.38 0.45 -3.33
N THR A 139 -8.51 0.20 -3.98
CA THR A 139 -9.23 1.18 -4.79
C THR A 139 -9.79 2.30 -3.91
N SER A 140 -10.41 1.95 -2.78
CA SER A 140 -10.97 2.96 -1.87
C SER A 140 -9.89 3.81 -1.19
N SER A 141 -8.74 3.24 -0.82
CA SER A 141 -7.62 3.98 -0.24
C SER A 141 -7.08 5.03 -1.22
N ARG A 142 -6.94 4.66 -2.49
CA ARG A 142 -6.49 5.59 -3.53
C ARG A 142 -7.54 6.63 -3.88
N LEU A 143 -8.81 6.24 -3.90
CA LEU A 143 -9.92 7.17 -4.07
C LEU A 143 -9.94 8.23 -2.96
N VAL A 144 -9.72 7.87 -1.69
CA VAL A 144 -9.57 8.85 -0.59
C VAL A 144 -8.47 9.87 -0.90
N ALA A 145 -7.28 9.40 -1.27
CA ALA A 145 -6.13 10.28 -1.55
C ALA A 145 -6.39 11.23 -2.73
N ASN A 146 -6.91 10.68 -3.83
CA ASN A 146 -7.19 11.45 -5.04
C ASN A 146 -8.32 12.46 -4.82
N MET A 147 -9.40 12.08 -4.15
CA MET A 147 -10.49 13.00 -3.81
C MET A 147 -10.00 14.15 -2.92
N ALA A 148 -9.16 13.86 -1.91
CA ALA A 148 -8.55 14.90 -1.09
C ALA A 148 -7.68 15.85 -1.92
N ASN A 149 -6.80 15.31 -2.77
CA ASN A 149 -5.88 16.12 -3.58
C ASN A 149 -6.59 16.95 -4.66
N ILE A 150 -7.68 16.44 -5.25
CA ILE A 150 -8.43 17.14 -6.31
C ILE A 150 -9.36 18.19 -5.70
N PHE A 151 -10.17 17.81 -4.71
CA PHE A 151 -11.26 18.68 -4.24
C PHE A 151 -10.85 19.63 -3.11
N MET A 152 -9.73 19.41 -2.41
CA MET A 152 -9.25 20.37 -1.42
C MET A 152 -8.83 21.71 -2.06
N PRO A 153 -8.00 21.75 -3.13
CA PRO A 153 -7.71 23.00 -3.83
C PRO A 153 -8.97 23.66 -4.40
N VAL A 154 -9.87 22.87 -5.01
CA VAL A 154 -11.11 23.40 -5.61
C VAL A 154 -12.02 24.02 -4.55
N PHE A 155 -12.14 23.39 -3.38
CA PHE A 155 -12.85 23.96 -2.24
C PHE A 155 -12.25 25.31 -1.80
N LEU A 156 -10.92 25.43 -1.76
CA LEU A 156 -10.26 26.68 -1.39
C LEU A 156 -10.42 27.77 -2.44
N GLN A 157 -10.45 27.40 -3.73
CA GLN A 157 -10.67 28.34 -4.83
C GLN A 157 -12.07 28.95 -4.81
N GLU A 158 -13.09 28.17 -4.45
CA GLU A 158 -14.48 28.67 -4.33
C GLU A 158 -14.79 29.33 -2.98
N SER A 159 -13.87 29.25 -2.01
CA SER A 159 -14.07 29.85 -0.70
C SER A 159 -13.69 31.33 -0.71
N ALA A 160 -14.70 32.21 -0.76
CA ALA A 160 -14.54 33.66 -0.90
C ALA A 160 -13.73 34.36 0.23
N ASN A 161 -13.48 33.69 1.35
CA ASN A 161 -12.75 34.25 2.51
C ASN A 161 -11.34 33.67 2.71
N VAL A 162 -10.84 32.87 1.77
CA VAL A 162 -9.56 32.18 1.89
C VAL A 162 -8.50 32.96 1.12
N ASN A 163 -7.38 33.30 1.79
CA ASN A 163 -6.22 33.89 1.13
C ASN A 163 -5.78 32.99 -0.04
N GLN A 164 -5.66 33.53 -1.25
CA GLN A 164 -5.31 32.78 -2.46
C GLN A 164 -3.99 32.01 -2.33
N GLU A 165 -3.08 32.47 -1.47
CA GLU A 165 -1.85 31.76 -1.14
C GLU A 165 -2.12 30.34 -0.59
N LEU A 166 -3.24 30.11 0.09
CA LEU A 166 -3.64 28.81 0.64
C LEU A 166 -3.91 27.77 -0.46
N ILE A 167 -4.28 28.17 -1.68
CA ILE A 167 -4.58 27.24 -2.79
C ILE A 167 -3.32 26.44 -3.17
N THR A 168 -2.14 27.06 -3.04
CA THR A 168 -0.86 26.41 -3.34
C THR A 168 -0.20 25.80 -2.10
N ILE A 169 -0.34 26.45 -0.94
CA ILE A 169 0.25 25.97 0.32
C ILE A 169 -0.46 24.71 0.83
N ILE A 170 -1.78 24.61 0.75
CA ILE A 170 -2.51 23.48 1.35
C ILE A 170 -2.15 22.14 0.70
N PRO A 171 -2.08 21.99 -0.63
CA PRO A 171 -1.60 20.77 -1.27
C PRO A 171 -0.16 20.41 -0.84
N LEU A 172 0.71 21.41 -0.69
CA LEU A 172 2.06 21.20 -0.17
C LEU A 172 2.04 20.64 1.26
N VAL A 173 1.22 21.21 2.14
CA VAL A 173 1.04 20.74 3.53
C VAL A 173 0.50 19.31 3.56
N MET A 174 -0.48 18.99 2.70
CA MET A 174 -1.00 17.63 2.56
C MET A 174 0.11 16.65 2.17
N SER A 175 0.91 16.96 1.14
CA SER A 175 1.99 16.08 0.70
C SER A 175 3.11 15.96 1.74
N LEU A 176 3.53 17.05 2.40
CA LEU A 176 4.53 17.02 3.48
C LEU A 176 4.05 16.20 4.67
N SER A 177 2.79 16.35 5.07
CA SER A 177 2.22 15.52 6.14
C SER A 177 2.16 14.05 5.75
N GLY A 178 1.99 13.74 4.46
CA GLY A 178 2.08 12.37 3.95
C GLY A 178 3.47 11.75 4.00
N VAL A 179 4.50 12.55 3.71
CA VAL A 179 5.91 12.17 3.94
C VAL A 179 6.14 11.87 5.42
N ALA A 180 5.66 12.74 6.31
CA ALA A 180 5.75 12.51 7.75
C ALA A 180 4.98 11.25 8.19
N ALA A 181 3.82 10.98 7.59
CA ALA A 181 3.01 9.78 7.83
C ALA A 181 3.79 8.50 7.52
N SER A 182 4.61 8.52 6.47
CA SER A 182 5.45 7.40 6.05
C SER A 182 6.50 7.04 7.11
N ILE A 183 7.11 8.06 7.73
CA ILE A 183 8.04 7.90 8.85
C ILE A 183 7.29 7.41 10.09
N LEU A 184 6.16 8.05 10.39
CA LEU A 184 5.33 7.73 11.54
C LEU A 184 4.81 6.27 11.49
N LEU A 185 4.45 5.79 10.30
CA LEU A 185 4.02 4.41 10.08
C LEU A 185 5.14 3.42 10.42
N LYS A 186 6.41 3.72 10.12
CA LYS A 186 7.54 2.87 10.54
C LYS A 186 7.61 2.73 12.06
N VAL A 187 7.35 3.81 12.79
CA VAL A 187 7.33 3.82 14.27
C VAL A 187 6.11 3.07 14.80
N PHE A 188 4.92 3.41 14.31
CA PHE A 188 3.67 2.77 14.75
C PHE A 188 3.62 1.28 14.46
N ARG A 189 4.26 0.82 13.38
CA ARG A 189 4.36 -0.60 13.04
C ARG A 189 5.15 -1.43 14.05
N LYS A 190 5.91 -0.82 14.97
CA LYS A 190 6.52 -1.53 16.11
C LYS A 190 5.51 -1.89 17.20
N CYS A 191 4.44 -1.11 17.35
CA CYS A 191 3.46 -1.28 18.43
C CYS A 191 2.09 -1.78 17.92
N ALA A 192 1.75 -1.52 16.65
CA ALA A 192 0.44 -1.80 16.07
C ALA A 192 0.53 -2.77 14.88
N SER A 193 -0.45 -3.67 14.77
CA SER A 193 -0.60 -4.56 13.62
C SER A 193 -0.99 -3.78 12.35
N LYS A 194 -0.74 -4.34 11.16
CA LYS A 194 -1.13 -3.71 9.87
C LYS A 194 -2.62 -3.33 9.84
N LYS A 195 -3.46 -4.24 10.35
CA LYS A 195 -4.92 -4.05 10.43
C LYS A 195 -5.28 -2.88 11.36
N ALA A 196 -4.67 -2.84 12.54
CA ALA A 196 -4.89 -1.76 13.51
C ALA A 196 -4.41 -0.39 12.98
N SER A 197 -3.22 -0.32 12.35
CA SER A 197 -2.74 0.91 11.72
C SER A 197 -3.67 1.42 10.63
N MET A 198 -4.33 0.51 9.90
CA MET A 198 -5.30 0.90 8.87
C MET A 198 -6.56 1.49 9.51
N VAL A 199 -7.08 0.88 10.58
CA VAL A 199 -8.22 1.45 11.33
C VAL A 199 -7.89 2.83 11.89
N ILE A 200 -6.69 3.01 12.47
CA ILE A 200 -6.25 4.33 12.98
C ILE A 200 -6.25 5.37 11.85
N ALA A 201 -5.72 5.04 10.68
CA ALA A 201 -5.71 5.94 9.53
C ALA A 201 -7.13 6.30 9.06
N ILE A 202 -8.05 5.34 9.05
CA ILE A 202 -9.46 5.57 8.72
C ILE A 202 -10.11 6.53 9.74
N MET A 203 -9.85 6.33 11.04
CA MET A 203 -10.38 7.20 12.09
C MET A 203 -9.85 8.63 11.99
N ILE A 204 -8.56 8.80 11.65
CA ILE A 204 -7.96 10.11 11.36
C ILE A 204 -8.69 10.77 10.16
N GLY A 205 -8.99 9.99 9.12
CA GLY A 205 -9.74 10.48 7.95
C GLY A 205 -11.17 10.92 8.30
N PHE A 206 -11.93 10.12 9.06
CA PHE A 206 -13.26 10.50 9.51
C PHE A 206 -13.26 11.71 10.42
N PHE A 207 -12.23 11.87 11.27
CA PHE A 207 -12.05 13.05 12.09
C PHE A 207 -11.82 14.29 11.22
N ALA A 208 -11.00 14.19 10.17
CA ALA A 208 -10.83 15.27 9.18
C ALA A 208 -12.16 15.63 8.48
N CYS A 209 -12.92 14.63 8.01
CA CYS A 209 -14.24 14.84 7.42
C CYS A 209 -15.23 15.52 8.38
N SER A 210 -15.15 15.19 9.67
CA SER A 210 -15.99 15.78 10.72
C SER A 210 -15.65 17.25 10.94
N ILE A 211 -14.36 17.60 11.02
CA ILE A 211 -13.91 19.01 11.11
C ILE A 211 -14.35 19.77 9.85
N ALA A 212 -14.18 19.18 8.67
CA ALA A 212 -14.60 19.76 7.40
C ALA A 212 -16.12 20.04 7.31
N SER A 213 -16.95 19.40 8.14
CA SER A 213 -18.40 19.63 8.17
C SER A 213 -18.83 20.87 8.97
N VAL A 214 -18.01 21.34 9.92
CA VAL A 214 -18.36 22.41 10.88
C VAL A 214 -18.38 23.79 10.22
N ARG A 215 -19.28 24.68 10.63
CA ARG A 215 -19.33 26.10 10.19
C ARG A 215 -19.20 27.06 11.37
N PRO A 216 -18.42 28.15 11.25
CA PRO A 216 -17.48 28.51 10.17
C PRO A 216 -16.15 27.74 10.25
N LEU A 217 -15.40 27.63 9.14
CA LEU A 217 -14.05 27.06 9.13
C LEU A 217 -13.03 28.17 9.36
N SER A 218 -12.21 28.04 10.41
CA SER A 218 -11.06 28.93 10.61
C SER A 218 -9.90 28.52 9.71
N THR A 219 -8.99 29.45 9.39
CA THR A 219 -7.77 29.15 8.63
C THR A 219 -6.94 28.04 9.28
N TYR A 220 -6.84 28.04 10.62
CA TYR A 220 -6.18 26.96 11.36
C TYR A 220 -6.86 25.60 11.18
N ALA A 221 -8.20 25.56 11.09
CA ALA A 221 -8.93 24.32 10.82
C ALA A 221 -8.63 23.78 9.41
N ILE A 222 -8.44 24.65 8.41
CA ILE A 222 -8.06 24.25 7.05
C ILE A 222 -6.68 23.58 7.06
N TYR A 223 -5.68 24.16 7.73
CA TYR A 223 -4.37 23.54 7.90
C TYR A 223 -4.46 22.21 8.65
N LEU A 224 -5.28 22.12 9.69
CA LEU A 224 -5.48 20.89 10.43
C LEU A 224 -6.11 19.79 9.55
N ILE A 225 -7.14 20.11 8.77
CA ILE A 225 -7.76 19.19 7.81
C ILE A 225 -6.71 18.69 6.80
N ALA A 226 -5.90 19.60 6.25
CA ALA A 226 -4.83 19.26 5.30
C ALA A 226 -3.84 18.24 5.89
N ILE A 227 -3.37 18.48 7.11
CA ILE A 227 -2.46 17.55 7.81
C ILE A 227 -3.14 16.20 8.06
N LEU A 228 -4.39 16.19 8.52
CA LEU A 228 -5.09 14.94 8.83
C LEU A 228 -5.39 14.12 7.56
N PHE A 229 -5.80 14.75 6.46
CA PHE A 229 -6.02 14.06 5.20
C PHE A 229 -4.72 13.52 4.61
N GLY A 230 -3.63 14.30 4.62
CA GLY A 230 -2.33 13.82 4.16
C GLY A 230 -1.80 12.66 5.00
N LEU A 231 -1.96 12.70 6.33
CA LEU A 231 -1.62 11.58 7.22
C LEU A 231 -2.47 10.33 6.92
N SER A 232 -3.80 10.49 6.84
CA SER A 232 -4.73 9.39 6.61
C SER A 232 -4.51 8.72 5.26
N SER A 233 -4.52 9.49 4.18
CA SER A 233 -4.41 8.99 2.80
C SER A 233 -3.09 8.25 2.56
N SER A 234 -1.99 8.78 3.08
CA SER A 234 -0.65 8.19 2.94
C SER A 234 -0.54 6.84 3.64
N ILE A 235 -1.02 6.75 4.88
CA ILE A 235 -1.01 5.48 5.62
C ILE A 235 -1.90 4.45 4.93
N LEU A 236 -3.06 4.85 4.40
CA LEU A 236 -3.97 3.97 3.65
C LEU A 236 -3.33 3.43 2.37
N ILE A 237 -2.65 4.26 1.58
CA ILE A 237 -1.96 3.82 0.36
C ILE A 237 -0.84 2.82 0.70
N ILE A 238 0.02 3.13 1.68
CA ILE A 238 1.14 2.25 2.04
C ILE A 238 0.61 0.90 2.57
N LEU A 239 -0.42 0.91 3.42
CA LEU A 239 -0.98 -0.30 3.99
C LEU A 239 -1.74 -1.13 2.96
N SER A 240 -2.47 -0.51 2.02
CA SER A 240 -3.15 -1.24 0.95
C SER A 240 -2.16 -1.96 0.02
N LEU A 241 -1.01 -1.35 -0.29
CA LEU A 241 0.10 -2.02 -0.99
C LEU A 241 0.68 -3.18 -0.20
N ALA A 242 0.88 -3.01 1.11
CA ALA A 242 1.38 -4.07 1.98
C ALA A 242 0.39 -5.25 2.08
N PHE A 243 -0.92 -4.99 2.11
CA PHE A 243 -1.96 -6.01 2.07
C PHE A 243 -2.03 -6.73 0.71
N THR A 244 -1.81 -6.01 -0.39
CA THR A 244 -1.71 -6.60 -1.73
C THR A 244 -0.52 -7.55 -1.82
N ALA A 245 0.62 -7.17 -1.26
CA ALA A 245 1.79 -8.03 -1.21
C ALA A 245 1.58 -9.28 -0.32
N ASP A 246 0.91 -9.12 0.83
CA ASP A 246 0.55 -10.25 1.70
C ASP A 246 -0.45 -11.20 1.03
N LEU A 247 -1.33 -10.67 0.16
CA LEU A 247 -2.25 -11.48 -0.64
C LEU A 247 -1.50 -12.32 -1.69
N ILE A 248 -0.56 -11.71 -2.42
CA ILE A 248 0.25 -12.38 -3.45
C ILE A 248 1.14 -13.45 -2.80
N GLY A 249 1.78 -13.12 -1.68
CA GLY A 249 2.64 -14.04 -0.94
C GLY A 249 3.76 -14.60 -1.81
N TYR A 250 3.87 -15.92 -1.87
CA TYR A 250 4.86 -16.64 -2.67
C TYR A 250 4.46 -16.85 -4.14
N CYS A 251 3.23 -16.48 -4.53
CA CYS A 251 2.71 -16.70 -5.87
C CYS A 251 3.01 -15.50 -6.80
N THR A 252 4.30 -15.22 -7.03
CA THR A 252 4.76 -14.03 -7.76
C THR A 252 4.55 -14.07 -9.28
N GLU A 253 4.40 -15.26 -9.87
CA GLU A 253 4.22 -15.48 -11.31
C GLU A 253 3.12 -14.62 -11.95
N SER A 254 1.97 -14.49 -11.27
CA SER A 254 0.83 -13.68 -11.76
C SER A 254 0.66 -12.37 -10.99
N SER A 255 1.70 -11.89 -10.29
CA SER A 255 1.64 -10.64 -9.49
C SER A 255 1.36 -9.40 -10.35
N ALA A 256 1.89 -9.36 -11.58
CA ALA A 256 1.65 -8.29 -12.54
C ALA A 256 0.16 -8.16 -12.90
N PHE A 257 -0.54 -9.28 -13.07
CA PHE A 257 -1.99 -9.29 -13.31
C PHE A 257 -2.76 -8.72 -12.10
N VAL A 258 -2.38 -9.09 -10.87
CA VAL A 258 -3.02 -8.59 -9.64
C VAL A 258 -2.86 -7.07 -9.52
N TYR A 259 -1.63 -6.55 -9.64
CA TYR A 259 -1.39 -5.11 -9.58
C TYR A 259 -2.04 -4.35 -10.75
N GLY A 260 -2.01 -4.92 -11.97
CA GLY A 260 -2.61 -4.33 -13.15
C GLY A 260 -4.13 -4.21 -13.05
N SER A 261 -4.81 -5.29 -12.63
CA SER A 261 -6.26 -5.30 -12.44
C SER A 261 -6.72 -4.38 -11.31
N MET A 262 -6.04 -4.37 -10.16
CA MET A 262 -6.32 -3.43 -9.07
C MET A 262 -6.13 -1.97 -9.50
N SER A 263 -5.07 -1.67 -10.24
CA SER A 263 -4.80 -0.32 -10.77
C SER A 263 -5.80 0.12 -11.84
N PHE A 264 -6.32 -0.82 -12.63
CA PHE A 264 -7.37 -0.53 -13.60
C PHE A 264 -8.65 -0.09 -12.89
N TRP A 265 -9.09 -0.83 -11.88
CA TRP A 265 -10.27 -0.48 -11.10
C TRP A 265 -10.09 0.84 -10.35
N ASP A 266 -8.92 1.08 -9.78
CA ASP A 266 -8.55 2.38 -9.20
C ASP A 266 -8.78 3.55 -10.17
N LYS A 267 -8.20 3.47 -11.38
CA LYS A 267 -8.35 4.53 -12.39
C LYS A 267 -9.79 4.69 -12.87
N LEU A 268 -10.48 3.58 -13.11
CA LEU A 268 -11.87 3.58 -13.56
C LEU A 268 -12.79 4.22 -12.51
N THR A 269 -12.66 3.82 -11.25
CA THR A 269 -13.49 4.35 -10.15
C THR A 269 -13.18 5.83 -9.89
N ASN A 270 -11.91 6.25 -9.87
CA ASN A 270 -11.57 7.67 -9.74
C ASN A 270 -12.14 8.51 -10.88
N GLY A 271 -11.98 8.07 -12.13
CA GLY A 271 -12.54 8.76 -13.29
C GLY A 271 -14.06 8.90 -13.21
N LEU A 272 -14.76 7.81 -12.89
CA LEU A 272 -16.21 7.83 -12.75
C LEU A 272 -16.69 8.76 -11.63
N VAL A 273 -16.03 8.72 -10.46
CA VAL A 273 -16.41 9.58 -9.33
C VAL A 273 -16.19 11.06 -9.66
N VAL A 274 -15.07 11.41 -10.32
CA VAL A 274 -14.83 12.81 -10.74
C VAL A 274 -15.89 13.28 -11.73
N VAL A 275 -16.22 12.49 -12.75
CA VAL A 275 -17.28 12.83 -13.72
C VAL A 275 -18.62 13.03 -13.00
N VAL A 276 -19.01 12.10 -12.13
CA VAL A 276 -20.27 12.23 -11.37
C VAL A 276 -20.29 13.50 -10.51
N ILE A 277 -19.18 13.82 -9.85
CA ILE A 277 -19.08 15.05 -9.04
C ILE A 277 -19.18 16.29 -9.95
N GLN A 278 -18.53 16.30 -11.11
CA GLN A 278 -18.59 17.42 -12.04
C GLN A 278 -20.01 17.66 -12.58
N GLU A 279 -20.71 16.60 -12.99
CA GLU A 279 -22.11 16.68 -13.42
C GLU A 279 -23.02 17.20 -12.30
N LEU A 280 -22.78 16.75 -11.06
CA LEU A 280 -23.50 17.26 -9.89
C LEU A 280 -23.13 18.70 -9.54
N THR A 281 -21.98 19.20 -9.98
CA THR A 281 -21.55 20.59 -9.77
C THR A 281 -22.42 21.53 -10.59
N GLU A 282 -22.71 21.20 -11.85
CA GLU A 282 -23.56 22.04 -12.72
C GLU A 282 -24.94 22.31 -12.12
N VAL A 283 -25.48 21.37 -11.35
CA VAL A 283 -26.78 21.48 -10.69
C VAL A 283 -26.67 22.00 -9.25
N GLY A 284 -25.59 21.66 -8.54
CA GLY A 284 -25.41 21.94 -7.11
C GLY A 284 -24.70 23.26 -6.77
N CYS A 285 -24.04 23.88 -7.75
CA CYS A 285 -23.24 25.09 -7.63
C CYS A 285 -23.97 26.26 -8.31
N ASP A 286 -25.06 26.74 -7.70
CA ASP A 286 -25.80 27.92 -8.17
C ASP A 286 -25.48 29.12 -7.25
N GLY A 287 -24.72 30.08 -7.79
CA GLY A 287 -24.27 31.28 -7.10
C GLY A 287 -23.46 31.01 -5.81
N ASP A 288 -23.84 31.66 -4.72
CA ASP A 288 -23.11 31.63 -3.43
C ASP A 288 -23.10 30.25 -2.73
N ASN A 289 -23.81 29.24 -3.27
CA ASN A 289 -23.88 27.90 -2.69
C ASN A 289 -22.70 26.99 -3.11
N CYS A 290 -21.82 27.43 -4.00
CA CYS A 290 -20.67 26.66 -4.48
C CYS A 290 -19.69 26.28 -3.36
N GLU A 291 -19.41 27.20 -2.42
CA GLU A 291 -18.57 26.91 -1.24
C GLU A 291 -19.16 25.74 -0.42
N ILE A 292 -20.49 25.77 -0.22
CA ILE A 292 -21.23 24.76 0.54
C ILE A 292 -21.13 23.39 -0.15
N TYR A 293 -21.24 23.39 -1.47
CA TYR A 293 -21.18 22.19 -2.29
C TYR A 293 -19.81 21.52 -2.21
N TYR A 294 -18.72 22.25 -2.49
CA TYR A 294 -17.36 21.69 -2.41
C TYR A 294 -16.95 21.30 -0.99
N LYS A 295 -17.44 22.02 0.02
CA LYS A 295 -17.29 21.62 1.42
C LYS A 295 -17.96 20.27 1.70
N ARG A 296 -19.15 20.02 1.15
CA ARG A 296 -19.83 18.71 1.27
C ARG A 296 -19.07 17.61 0.55
N ILE A 297 -18.41 17.91 -0.57
CA ILE A 297 -17.54 16.94 -1.27
C ILE A 297 -16.34 16.58 -0.38
N VAL A 298 -15.63 17.57 0.15
CA VAL A 298 -14.47 17.34 1.04
C VAL A 298 -14.86 16.61 2.33
N SER A 299 -16.07 16.84 2.86
CA SER A 299 -16.57 16.16 4.05
C SER A 299 -17.20 14.79 3.73
N ILE A 300 -18.38 14.77 3.11
CA ILE A 300 -19.17 13.55 2.86
C ILE A 300 -18.58 12.75 1.70
N GLY A 301 -18.16 13.41 0.63
CA GLY A 301 -17.58 12.75 -0.55
C GLY A 301 -16.35 11.91 -0.21
N ILE A 302 -15.48 12.38 0.69
CA ILE A 302 -14.31 11.63 1.18
C ILE A 302 -14.69 10.60 2.26
N ALA A 303 -15.73 10.85 3.05
CA ALA A 303 -16.20 9.90 4.06
C ALA A 303 -16.72 8.58 3.44
N VAL A 304 -17.33 8.63 2.25
CA VAL A 304 -17.83 7.43 1.54
C VAL A 304 -16.73 6.40 1.23
N PRO A 305 -15.63 6.74 0.54
CA PRO A 305 -14.53 5.79 0.32
C PRO A 305 -13.82 5.36 1.62
N LEU A 306 -13.81 6.20 2.66
CA LEU A 306 -13.34 5.79 3.99
C LEU A 306 -14.24 4.70 4.61
N LEU A 307 -15.56 4.76 4.42
CA LEU A 307 -16.48 3.70 4.83
C LEU A 307 -16.21 2.39 4.09
N PHE A 308 -15.93 2.45 2.79
CA PHE A 308 -15.52 1.26 2.02
C PHE A 308 -14.19 0.68 2.50
N CYS A 309 -13.21 1.53 2.87
CA CYS A 309 -11.98 1.08 3.52
C CYS A 309 -12.28 0.35 4.84
N LEU A 310 -13.16 0.92 5.67
CA LEU A 310 -13.55 0.33 6.96
C LEU A 310 -14.21 -1.03 6.78
N LEU A 311 -15.15 -1.14 5.83
CA LEU A 311 -15.81 -2.39 5.49
C LEU A 311 -14.79 -3.45 5.03
N GLY A 312 -13.87 -3.07 4.14
CA GLY A 312 -12.80 -3.97 3.67
C GLY A 312 -11.92 -4.48 4.81
N VAL A 313 -11.52 -3.60 5.74
CA VAL A 313 -10.69 -3.96 6.90
C VAL A 313 -11.45 -4.88 7.86
N ILE A 314 -12.73 -4.64 8.12
CA ILE A 314 -13.56 -5.50 8.96
C ILE A 314 -13.64 -6.90 8.36
N ILE A 315 -13.90 -7.02 7.06
CA ILE A 315 -13.97 -8.33 6.38
C ILE A 315 -12.63 -9.07 6.47
N ILE A 316 -11.53 -8.37 6.21
CA ILE A 316 -10.19 -8.96 6.25
C ILE A 316 -9.74 -9.24 7.69
N SER A 317 -10.27 -8.56 8.70
CA SER A 317 -9.95 -8.80 10.11
C SER A 317 -10.29 -10.23 10.53
N SER A 318 -11.40 -10.76 10.02
CA SER A 318 -11.90 -12.12 10.28
C SER A 318 -11.17 -13.22 9.50
N ILE A 319 -10.26 -12.88 8.58
CA ILE A 319 -9.61 -13.82 7.66
C ILE A 319 -8.08 -13.83 7.85
N LYS A 320 -7.47 -15.02 7.76
CA LYS A 320 -6.01 -15.16 7.62
C LYS A 320 -5.62 -14.93 6.16
N LEU A 321 -4.93 -13.83 5.86
CA LEU A 321 -4.44 -13.51 4.51
C LEU A 321 -3.38 -14.51 4.04
N GLY A 322 -3.25 -14.69 2.72
CA GLY A 322 -2.19 -15.47 2.08
C GLY A 322 -2.44 -16.98 2.01
N ARG A 323 -3.54 -17.49 2.58
CA ARG A 323 -4.02 -18.86 2.38
C ARG A 323 -5.18 -18.87 1.38
N THR A 324 -4.84 -18.86 0.09
CA THR A 324 -5.83 -19.00 -1.00
C THR A 324 -6.54 -20.35 -0.94
N LYS A 325 -7.72 -20.46 -1.56
CA LYS A 325 -8.48 -21.73 -1.61
C LYS A 325 -7.63 -22.85 -2.22
N LYS A 326 -6.85 -22.55 -3.26
CA LYS A 326 -5.95 -23.48 -3.95
C LYS A 326 -4.79 -23.95 -3.09
N ILE A 327 -4.22 -23.05 -2.27
CA ILE A 327 -3.18 -23.43 -1.29
C ILE A 327 -3.80 -24.33 -0.21
N ARG A 328 -5.00 -23.99 0.28
CA ARG A 328 -5.68 -24.79 1.30
C ARG A 328 -6.03 -26.20 0.80
N SER A 329 -6.58 -26.32 -0.41
CA SER A 329 -6.94 -27.62 -0.97
C SER A 329 -5.72 -28.50 -1.22
N LYS A 330 -4.60 -27.92 -1.66
CA LYS A 330 -3.34 -28.68 -1.83
C LYS A 330 -2.70 -29.08 -0.51
N LEU A 331 -2.74 -28.24 0.53
CA LEU A 331 -2.28 -28.64 1.87
C LEU A 331 -3.13 -29.79 2.42
N SER A 332 -4.46 -29.71 2.30
CA SER A 332 -5.36 -30.79 2.76
C SER A 332 -5.15 -32.09 1.97
N ALA A 333 -4.93 -32.02 0.65
CA ALA A 333 -4.62 -33.20 -0.16
C ALA A 333 -3.25 -33.81 0.19
N SER A 334 -2.26 -33.00 0.56
CA SER A 334 -0.95 -33.48 1.00
C SER A 334 -1.03 -34.18 2.36
N ASP A 335 -1.83 -33.65 3.30
CA ASP A 335 -2.08 -34.30 4.61
C ASP A 335 -2.81 -35.64 4.46
N GLU A 336 -3.81 -35.73 3.56
CA GLU A 336 -4.52 -36.99 3.24
C GLU A 336 -3.59 -38.03 2.56
N THR A 337 -2.65 -37.57 1.72
CA THR A 337 -1.69 -38.47 1.06
C THR A 337 -0.67 -39.02 2.07
N ILE A 338 -0.25 -38.24 3.07
CA ILE A 338 0.68 -38.69 4.12
C ILE A 338 0.00 -39.67 5.09
N THR A 339 -1.29 -39.45 5.41
CA THR A 339 -2.04 -40.36 6.30
C THR A 339 -2.32 -41.72 5.63
N THR A 340 -2.63 -41.75 4.34
CA THR A 340 -2.86 -43.01 3.60
C THR A 340 -1.59 -43.85 3.38
N VAL A 341 -0.40 -43.22 3.29
CA VAL A 341 0.89 -43.93 3.25
C VAL A 341 1.24 -44.56 4.61
N ASN A 342 0.90 -43.90 5.72
CA ASN A 342 1.09 -44.48 7.06
C ASN A 342 0.09 -45.61 7.38
N GLU A 343 -1.09 -45.62 6.77
CA GLU A 343 -2.11 -46.67 6.99
C GLU A 343 -1.90 -47.93 6.13
N SER A 344 -1.06 -47.85 5.08
CA SER A 344 -0.75 -48.95 4.16
C SER A 344 0.55 -49.71 4.48
N SER A 345 1.22 -49.36 5.59
CA SER A 345 2.32 -50.16 6.14
C SER A 345 1.76 -51.24 7.07
N PRO A 346 1.85 -52.55 6.75
CA PRO A 346 1.45 -53.58 7.69
C PRO A 346 2.47 -53.61 8.82
N VAL A 347 2.12 -53.03 9.97
CA VAL A 347 2.86 -53.24 11.21
C VAL A 347 2.61 -54.70 11.62
N SER A 348 3.58 -55.54 11.30
CA SER A 348 3.72 -56.86 11.91
C SER A 348 3.87 -56.68 13.41
N SER A 349 2.96 -57.31 14.13
CA SER A 349 2.95 -57.52 15.56
C SER A 349 4.33 -57.92 16.07
N ASP A 350 4.86 -57.19 17.05
CA ASP A 350 5.50 -57.85 18.16
C ASP A 350 5.28 -57.10 19.48
N SER A 351 5.12 -57.91 20.52
CA SER A 351 4.46 -57.55 21.77
C SER A 351 5.46 -57.13 22.85
N SER A 352 4.98 -56.35 23.83
CA SER A 352 5.25 -56.41 25.29
C SER A 352 5.87 -55.17 25.97
N GLU A 353 5.31 -54.90 27.16
CA GLU A 353 5.74 -54.03 28.29
C GLU A 353 5.56 -52.51 28.10
N PHE A 354 4.54 -51.82 28.65
CA PHE A 354 4.01 -51.77 30.03
C PHE A 354 5.07 -51.52 31.11
N LEU A 355 5.25 -50.25 31.51
CA LEU A 355 5.41 -49.87 32.92
C LEU A 355 5.08 -48.38 33.15
N ILE A 356 4.55 -48.14 34.34
CA ILE A 356 3.80 -46.98 34.82
C ILE A 356 4.71 -45.90 35.44
N ALA A 357 4.20 -44.67 35.40
CA ALA A 357 4.60 -43.43 36.08
C ALA A 357 5.30 -43.53 37.45
N THR A 358 6.19 -42.58 37.78
CA THR A 358 5.94 -41.49 38.76
C THR A 358 7.14 -40.56 39.02
N ASP A 359 6.84 -39.26 38.96
CA ASP A 359 7.14 -38.20 39.96
C ASP A 359 8.49 -37.43 40.05
N SER A 360 8.29 -36.11 40.07
CA SER A 360 8.95 -35.08 40.90
C SER A 360 10.24 -34.34 40.46
N LYS A 361 10.01 -33.03 40.24
CA LYS A 361 10.64 -31.84 40.87
C LYS A 361 12.06 -31.35 40.47
N MET A 362 12.01 -30.09 40.01
CA MET A 362 12.82 -28.92 40.39
C MET A 362 14.30 -28.84 39.96
N GLY A 363 14.61 -27.75 39.26
CA GLY A 363 15.95 -27.22 39.13
C GLY A 363 15.97 -25.88 38.38
N TYR A 364 15.67 -24.79 39.08
CA TYR A 364 16.08 -23.44 38.66
C TYR A 364 17.61 -23.35 38.71
N GLY A 365 18.23 -22.76 37.69
CA GLY A 365 19.66 -22.49 37.67
C GLY A 365 20.04 -21.55 36.54
N ALA A 366 20.18 -20.27 36.87
CA ALA A 366 20.76 -19.23 36.03
C ALA A 366 22.25 -19.48 35.71
N ILE A 367 22.78 -18.75 34.72
CA ILE A 367 24.08 -18.02 34.70
C ILE A 367 24.75 -18.06 33.31
N THR A 368 24.67 -16.90 32.64
CA THR A 368 25.66 -16.16 31.82
C THR A 368 26.89 -16.83 31.21
N ARG A 369 27.17 -16.44 29.95
CA ARG A 369 28.41 -15.89 29.32
C ARG A 369 28.39 -16.34 27.84
N LEU A 370 28.67 -15.52 26.82
CA LEU A 370 29.32 -14.22 26.67
C LEU A 370 28.74 -13.54 25.42
#